data_AF-A0A0B4H1J6-F1
#
_entry.id   AF-A0A0B4H1J6-F1
#
_cell.length_a   1.000
_cell.length_b   1.000
_cell.length_c   1.000
_cell.angle_alpha   90.00
_cell.angle_beta   90.00
_cell.angle_gamma   90.00
#
_symmetry.space_group_name_H-M   'P 1'
#
loop_
_entity.id
_entity.type
_entity.pdbx_description
1 polymer ?
#
loop_
_entity_poly.entity_id
_entity_poly.type
_entity_poly.pdbx_seq_one_letter_code
_entity_poly.pdbx_strand_id
1 'polypeptide(L)'
;MSEFMGLIMVEYDAKSGGGFRAAGASLHNVMSAHGPDSDTQAKASNMELKPTKVGDGSMAFMFESPLMMGVTDWGLETCNKVQEHYNEESWVPLKRRYRSKTRLLRSLRVGIDDQKCQLAKVHLITF
;
A
#
# COMPACT_ATOMS: atom_id res chain seq x y z
N MET A 1 0.99 -17.54 -2.96
CA MET A 1 1.81 -17.35 -4.16
C MET A 1 2.81 -16.23 -3.89
N SER A 2 3.82 -16.09 -4.74
CA SER A 2 4.65 -14.88 -4.83
C SER A 2 4.25 -14.13 -6.09
N GLU A 3 4.14 -12.81 -6.00
CA GLU A 3 3.61 -11.94 -7.04
C GLU A 3 4.68 -10.93 -7.46
N PHE A 4 5.18 -11.07 -8.69
CA PHE A 4 6.08 -10.10 -9.31
C PHE A 4 5.29 -9.29 -10.34
N MET A 5 5.06 -8.02 -10.02
CA MET A 5 4.34 -7.08 -10.87
C MET A 5 5.33 -6.26 -11.69
N GLY A 6 5.02 -6.03 -12.97
CA GLY A 6 5.73 -5.11 -13.84
C GLY A 6 4.78 -4.19 -14.60
N LEU A 7 5.29 -3.06 -15.09
CA LEU A 7 4.53 -2.10 -15.88
C LEU A 7 5.20 -1.84 -17.23
N ILE A 8 4.47 -2.05 -18.32
CA ILE A 8 4.97 -1.86 -19.69
C ILE A 8 4.77 -0.41 -20.13
N MET A 9 3.59 0.19 -19.88
CA MET A 9 3.24 1.53 -20.37
C MET A 9 2.51 2.41 -19.35
N VAL A 10 2.86 3.70 -19.38
CA VAL A 10 2.26 4.89 -18.75
C VAL A 10 2.09 4.86 -17.22
N GLU A 11 1.02 4.27 -16.67
CA GLU A 11 0.68 4.34 -15.22
C GLU A 11 -0.17 3.15 -14.75
N TYR A 12 -0.02 2.70 -13.50
CA TYR A 12 -0.79 1.61 -12.89
C TYR A 12 -1.80 2.14 -11.86
N ASP A 13 -3.09 1.86 -12.05
CA ASP A 13 -4.18 2.46 -11.27
C ASP A 13 -4.15 2.12 -9.77
N ALA A 14 -3.48 1.02 -9.36
CA ALA A 14 -3.41 0.63 -7.95
C ALA A 14 -2.25 1.27 -7.16
N LYS A 15 -1.38 2.06 -7.81
CA LYS A 15 -0.29 2.82 -7.17
C LYS A 15 -0.18 4.22 -7.75
N SER A 16 -0.72 5.19 -7.03
CA SER A 16 -0.74 6.60 -7.48
C SER A 16 0.40 7.45 -6.91
N GLY A 17 1.12 6.96 -5.89
CA GLY A 17 2.24 7.65 -5.23
C GLY A 17 3.55 7.79 -6.04
N GLY A 18 3.54 7.62 -7.36
CA GLY A 18 4.70 7.88 -8.23
C GLY A 18 5.82 6.82 -8.23
N GLY A 19 5.77 5.81 -7.35
CA GLY A 19 6.82 4.79 -7.22
C GLY A 19 6.81 3.71 -8.31
N PHE A 20 5.68 3.42 -8.94
CA PHE A 20 5.55 2.33 -9.91
C PHE A 20 5.33 2.87 -11.34
N ARG A 21 6.44 3.01 -12.06
CA ARG A 21 6.51 3.60 -13.40
C ARG A 21 6.77 2.52 -14.45
N ALA A 22 6.62 2.86 -15.73
CA ALA A 22 6.99 1.95 -16.82
C ALA A 22 8.43 1.44 -16.64
N ALA A 23 8.64 0.15 -16.90
CA ALA A 23 9.84 -0.64 -16.58
C ALA A 23 10.16 -0.82 -15.08
N GLY A 24 9.31 -0.33 -14.18
CA GLY A 24 9.38 -0.62 -12.76
C GLY A 24 8.84 -2.01 -12.42
N ALA A 25 9.21 -2.49 -11.24
CA ALA A 25 8.77 -3.77 -10.71
C ALA A 25 8.44 -3.68 -9.22
N SER A 26 7.56 -4.56 -8.75
CA SER A 26 7.38 -4.81 -7.32
C SER A 26 7.23 -6.29 -7.06
N LEU A 27 7.78 -6.75 -5.94
CA LEU A 27 7.71 -8.14 -5.50
C LEU A 27 6.94 -8.21 -4.17
N HIS A 28 5.88 -9.00 -4.15
CA HIS A 28 5.13 -9.36 -2.96
C HIS A 28 5.27 -10.87 -2.75
N ASN A 29 6.11 -11.24 -1.79
CA ASN A 29 6.39 -12.64 -1.52
C ASN A 29 5.27 -13.30 -0.72
N VAL A 30 5.36 -14.63 -0.57
CA VAL A 30 4.39 -15.45 0.15
C VAL A 30 3.99 -14.82 1.49
N MET A 31 2.68 -14.62 1.68
CA MET A 31 2.07 -14.05 2.89
C MET A 31 2.46 -12.60 3.21
N SER A 32 3.16 -11.90 2.30
CA SER A 32 3.43 -10.47 2.46
C SER A 32 2.13 -9.69 2.25
N ALA A 33 1.65 -9.02 3.30
CA ALA A 33 0.47 -8.19 3.22
C ALA A 33 0.70 -7.06 2.21
N HIS A 34 -0.23 -6.90 1.28
CA HIS A 34 -0.20 -5.87 0.26
C HIS A 34 -1.64 -5.48 -0.12
N GLY A 35 -1.77 -4.40 -0.89
CA GLY A 35 -3.06 -3.82 -1.28
C GLY A 35 -2.88 -2.39 -1.79
N PRO A 36 -3.98 -1.67 -2.08
CA PRO A 36 -3.89 -0.27 -2.53
C PRO A 36 -3.17 0.60 -1.50
N ASP A 37 -2.39 1.56 -1.99
CA ASP A 37 -1.77 2.59 -1.13
C ASP A 37 -2.83 3.50 -0.49
N SER A 38 -2.40 4.31 0.49
CA SER A 38 -3.30 5.19 1.25
C SER A 38 -4.06 6.19 0.38
N ASP A 39 -3.43 6.72 -0.66
CA ASP A 39 -4.04 7.73 -1.53
C ASP A 39 -5.08 7.11 -2.46
N THR A 40 -4.77 5.93 -3.01
CA THR A 40 -5.67 5.11 -3.82
C THR A 40 -6.87 4.66 -2.97
N GLN A 41 -6.62 4.22 -1.73
CA GLN A 41 -7.68 3.90 -0.76
C GLN A 41 -8.59 5.11 -0.53
N ALA A 42 -8.02 6.29 -0.27
CA ALA A 42 -8.78 7.50 0.00
C ALA A 42 -9.59 7.96 -1.23
N LYS A 43 -8.98 7.98 -2.42
CA LYS A 43 -9.64 8.33 -3.68
C LYS A 43 -10.81 7.39 -3.97
N ALA A 44 -10.57 6.08 -3.97
CA ALA A 44 -11.60 5.07 -4.25
C ALA A 44 -12.74 5.09 -3.21
N SER A 45 -12.44 5.46 -1.96
CA SER A 45 -13.46 5.54 -0.89
C SER A 45 -14.40 6.74 -1.00
N ASN A 46 -14.01 7.80 -1.72
CA ASN A 46 -14.77 9.06 -1.77
C ASN A 46 -15.22 9.46 -3.17
N MET A 47 -14.78 8.75 -4.22
CA MET A 47 -15.16 9.08 -5.59
C MET A 47 -16.62 8.74 -5.90
N GLU A 48 -17.23 9.50 -6.79
CA GLU A 48 -18.55 9.19 -7.35
C GLU A 48 -18.46 7.94 -8.25
N LEU A 49 -19.36 6.98 -8.03
CA LEU A 49 -19.39 5.73 -8.78
C LEU A 49 -20.16 5.91 -10.10
N LYS A 50 -19.40 6.02 -11.19
CA LYS A 50 -19.92 6.08 -12.56
C LYS A 50 -19.12 5.16 -13.49
N PRO A 51 -19.71 4.69 -14.61
CA PRO A 51 -18.98 3.90 -15.60
C PRO A 51 -17.72 4.64 -16.06
N THR A 52 -16.57 3.98 -15.96
CA THR A 52 -15.26 4.55 -16.28
C THR A 52 -14.44 3.50 -17.02
N LYS A 53 -13.77 3.90 -18.11
CA LYS A 53 -12.81 3.04 -18.82
C LYS A 53 -11.52 2.96 -18.02
N VAL A 54 -11.07 1.76 -17.69
CA VAL A 54 -9.82 1.51 -16.95
C VAL A 54 -8.74 0.99 -17.90
N GLY A 55 -7.47 1.28 -17.58
CA GLY A 55 -6.33 0.74 -18.31
C GLY A 55 -6.07 1.32 -19.71
N ASP A 56 -6.70 2.44 -20.07
CA ASP A 56 -6.45 3.07 -21.38
C ASP A 56 -5.01 3.58 -21.47
N GLY A 57 -4.24 3.09 -22.43
CA GLY A 57 -2.81 3.40 -22.56
C GLY A 57 -1.92 2.80 -21.46
N SER A 58 -2.45 1.95 -20.57
CA SER A 58 -1.72 1.29 -19.50
C SER A 58 -1.68 -0.23 -19.71
N MET A 59 -0.55 -0.84 -19.35
CA MET A 59 -0.42 -2.28 -19.37
C MET A 59 0.49 -2.75 -18.22
N ALA A 60 -0.13 -3.23 -17.16
CA ALA A 60 0.56 -3.97 -16.11
C ALA A 60 0.49 -5.47 -16.39
N PHE A 61 1.49 -6.20 -15.92
CA PHE A 61 1.51 -7.66 -15.96
C PHE A 61 2.00 -8.20 -14.62
N MET A 62 1.70 -9.47 -14.38
CA MET A 62 2.12 -10.19 -13.18
C MET A 62 2.70 -11.54 -13.56
N PHE A 63 3.84 -11.89 -12.98
CA PHE A 63 4.29 -13.26 -12.87
C PHE A 63 3.94 -13.76 -11.47
N GLU A 64 3.07 -14.75 -11.41
CA GLU A 64 2.66 -15.39 -10.16
C GLU A 64 3.31 -16.78 -10.06
N SER A 65 3.94 -17.07 -8.92
CA SER A 65 4.66 -18.32 -8.68
C SER A 65 4.17 -19.01 -7.40
N PRO A 66 4.05 -20.35 -7.37
CA PRO A 66 3.78 -21.09 -6.15
C PRO A 66 5.00 -21.16 -5.22
N LEU A 67 6.18 -20.79 -5.72
CA LEU A 67 7.43 -20.78 -4.97
C LEU A 67 7.74 -19.39 -4.41
N MET A 68 8.57 -19.36 -3.37
CA MET A 68 9.17 -18.12 -2.87
C MET A 68 10.14 -17.55 -3.91
N MET A 69 10.04 -16.26 -4.24
CA MET A 69 10.97 -15.61 -5.15
C MET A 69 12.08 -14.90 -4.37
N GLY A 70 13.34 -15.26 -4.65
CA GLY A 70 14.52 -14.57 -4.15
C GLY A 70 14.85 -13.33 -4.98
N VAL A 71 15.40 -12.31 -4.33
CA VAL A 71 16.00 -11.14 -5.01
C VAL A 71 17.49 -11.40 -5.13
N THR A 72 18.08 -11.08 -6.27
CA THR A 72 19.54 -11.20 -6.48
C THR A 72 20.28 -10.08 -5.78
N ASP A 73 21.56 -10.31 -5.41
CA ASP A 73 22.43 -9.27 -4.84
C ASP A 73 22.49 -8.02 -5.74
N TRP A 74 22.48 -8.22 -7.06
CA TRP A 74 22.41 -7.11 -8.00
C TRP A 74 21.12 -6.28 -7.83
N GLY A 75 19.97 -6.96 -7.73
CA GLY A 75 18.67 -6.32 -7.57
C GLY A 75 18.53 -5.58 -6.25
N LEU A 76 19.14 -6.09 -5.18
CA LEU A 76 19.04 -5.50 -3.84
C LEU A 76 20.08 -4.39 -3.60
N GLU A 77 21.33 -4.60 -4.01
CA GLU A 77 22.46 -3.76 -3.57
C GLU A 77 23.12 -2.99 -4.71
N THR A 78 23.14 -3.54 -5.94
CA THR A 78 23.95 -2.97 -7.02
C THR A 78 23.15 -2.05 -7.96
N CYS A 79 21.86 -2.35 -8.18
CA CYS A 79 21.09 -1.68 -9.23
C CYS A 79 20.78 -0.20 -8.93
N ASN A 80 20.87 0.23 -7.65
CA ASN A 80 20.51 1.58 -7.19
C ASN A 80 19.08 2.00 -7.59
N LYS A 81 18.15 1.04 -7.70
CA LYS A 81 16.72 1.25 -8.03
C LYS A 81 15.75 0.85 -6.93
N VAL A 82 16.26 0.28 -5.84
CA VAL A 82 15.43 -0.09 -4.69
C VAL A 82 14.83 1.17 -4.06
N GLN A 83 13.53 1.13 -3.78
CA GLN A 83 12.82 2.19 -3.08
C GLN A 83 12.74 1.83 -1.59
N GLU A 84 13.68 2.36 -0.80
CA GLU A 84 13.83 2.03 0.63
C GLU A 84 12.59 2.40 1.46
N HIS A 85 11.90 3.48 1.08
CA HIS A 85 10.74 4.00 1.79
C HIS A 85 9.39 3.47 1.26
N TYR A 86 9.40 2.41 0.44
CA TYR A 86 8.19 1.91 -0.23
C TYR A 86 7.02 1.65 0.73
N ASN A 87 7.27 1.07 1.90
CA ASN A 87 6.22 0.84 2.92
C ASN A 87 5.75 2.15 3.58
N GLU A 88 6.69 3.02 3.92
CA GLU A 88 6.44 4.31 4.58
C GLU A 88 5.59 5.24 3.71
N GLU A 89 5.85 5.24 2.42
CA GLU A 89 5.12 6.05 1.45
C GLU A 89 3.77 5.44 1.07
N SER A 90 3.65 4.10 1.03
CA SER A 90 2.44 3.43 0.54
C SER A 90 1.37 3.23 1.61
N TRP A 91 1.73 2.66 2.77
CA TRP A 91 0.72 2.13 3.71
C TRP A 91 0.77 2.73 5.11
N VAL A 92 1.90 3.29 5.56
CA VAL A 92 1.98 3.97 6.87
C VAL A 92 0.93 5.07 7.04
N PRO A 93 0.54 5.86 6.00
CA PRO A 93 -0.49 6.89 6.15
C PRO A 93 -1.94 6.37 6.31
N LEU A 94 -2.18 5.05 6.17
CA LEU A 94 -3.53 4.47 6.28
C LEU A 94 -4.18 4.77 7.63
N LYS A 95 -5.40 5.30 7.59
CA LYS A 95 -6.15 5.70 8.80
C LYS A 95 -7.18 4.64 9.19
N ARG A 96 -7.23 4.33 10.48
CA ARG A 96 -8.33 3.54 11.06
C ARG A 96 -9.64 4.30 10.94
N ARG A 97 -10.59 3.77 10.16
CA ARG A 97 -11.95 4.33 10.03
C ARG A 97 -13.00 3.64 10.89
N TYR A 98 -12.72 2.45 11.43
CA TYR A 98 -13.66 1.75 12.30
C TYR A 98 -13.98 2.56 13.56
N ARG A 99 -15.26 2.76 13.86
CA ARG A 99 -15.75 3.40 15.08
C ARG A 99 -16.61 2.40 15.86
N SER A 100 -16.16 2.03 17.06
CA SER A 100 -16.97 1.20 17.97
C SER A 100 -18.10 2.05 18.56
N LYS A 101 -19.32 1.49 18.63
CA LYS A 101 -20.49 2.14 19.22
C LYS A 101 -20.23 2.59 20.68
N THR A 102 -19.42 1.83 21.42
CA THR A 102 -19.03 2.16 22.81
C THR A 102 -18.15 3.41 22.89
N ARG A 103 -17.36 3.73 21.85
CA ARG A 103 -16.47 4.89 21.83
C ARG A 103 -17.19 6.18 21.43
N LEU A 104 -18.18 6.07 20.54
CA LEU A 104 -19.06 7.19 20.12
C LEU A 104 -19.83 7.78 21.32
N LEU A 105 -20.31 6.93 22.23
CA LEU A 105 -21.01 7.37 23.44
C LEU A 105 -20.09 8.01 24.49
N ARG A 106 -18.78 7.77 24.45
CA ARG A 106 -17.81 8.40 25.36
C ARG A 106 -17.37 9.79 24.87
N SER A 107 -17.11 9.97 23.58
CA SER A 107 -16.73 11.30 23.02
C SER A 107 -17.88 12.31 23.07
N LEU A 108 -19.14 11.85 23.01
CA LEU A 108 -20.32 12.70 23.22
C LEU A 108 -20.54 13.08 24.70
N ARG A 109 -20.01 12.31 25.66
CA ARG A 109 -20.16 12.60 27.10
C ARG A 109 -18.99 13.38 27.69
N VAL A 110 -17.82 13.30 27.06
CA VAL A 110 -16.61 13.97 27.52
C VAL A 110 -16.01 14.63 26.29
N GLY A 111 -16.17 15.95 26.16
CA GLY A 111 -15.65 16.75 25.05
C GLY A 111 -14.13 16.79 25.05
N ILE A 112 -13.50 15.65 24.76
CA ILE A 112 -12.05 15.48 24.67
C ILE A 112 -11.71 15.37 23.19
N ASP A 113 -10.89 16.31 22.73
CA ASP A 113 -10.27 16.31 21.42
C ASP A 113 -9.46 15.02 21.19
N ASP A 114 -9.70 14.38 20.04
CA ASP A 114 -9.13 13.09 19.61
C ASP A 114 -7.59 13.13 19.38
N GLN A 115 -6.93 14.28 19.54
CA GLN A 115 -5.50 14.46 19.25
C GLN A 115 -4.53 13.87 20.30
N LYS A 116 -4.98 13.49 21.50
CA LYS A 116 -4.06 13.00 22.57
C LYS A 116 -3.86 11.48 22.65
N CYS A 117 -4.43 10.69 21.74
CA CYS A 117 -4.31 9.23 21.79
C CYS A 117 -3.15 8.68 20.92
N GLN A 118 -2.02 9.39 20.84
CA GLN A 118 -0.75 8.83 20.41
C GLN A 118 0.12 8.61 21.64
N LEU A 119 0.19 7.37 22.15
CA LEU A 119 1.32 6.82 22.91
C LEU A 119 0.95 5.40 23.35
N ALA A 120 1.20 4.45 22.46
CA ALA A 120 1.54 3.08 22.85
C ALA A 120 2.65 2.66 21.89
N LYS A 121 3.90 2.93 22.29
CA LYS A 121 5.07 2.30 21.68
C LYS A 121 4.94 0.80 21.95
N VAL A 122 4.57 0.03 20.93
CA VAL A 122 4.72 -1.42 20.95
C VAL A 122 6.06 -1.70 20.29
N HIS A 123 7.08 -1.93 21.12
CA HIS A 123 8.26 -2.66 20.68
C HIS A 123 7.84 -4.12 20.54
N LEU A 124 7.72 -4.61 19.30
CA LEU A 124 7.62 -6.04 19.04
C LEU A 124 8.95 -6.51 18.48
N ILE A 125 9.71 -7.18 19.35
CA ILE A 125 10.84 -8.02 18.98
C ILE A 125 10.24 -9.37 18.60
N THR A 126 10.54 -9.88 17.41
CA THR A 126 10.46 -11.31 17.10
C THR A 126 11.50 -11.68 16.04
N PHE A 127 12.07 -12.87 16.25
CA PHE A 127 13.24 -13.49 15.61
C PHE A 127 13.26 -13.51 14.08
#